data_AF-A0A1I3JNZ2-F1
#
_entry.id   AF-A0A1I3JNZ2-F1
#
_cell.length_a   1.000
_cell.length_b   1.000
_cell.length_c   1.000
_cell.angle_alpha   90.00
_cell.angle_beta   90.00
_cell.angle_gamma   90.00
#
_symmetry.space_group_name_H-M   'P 1'
#
loop_
_entity.id
_entity.type
_entity.pdbx_description
1 polymer ?
#
loop_
_entity_poly.entity_id
_entity_poly.type
_entity_poly.pdbx_seq_one_letter_code
_entity_poly.pdbx_strand_id
1 'polypeptide(L)' 'MSENLEKQNFGNLPIGKNEDVEFSEEQADDADRVAMKRAEEADARAQAKSTQQAQRLL' A
#
# COMPACT_ATOMS: atom_id res chain seq x y z
N MET A 1 -28.90 -12.43 -17.50
CA MET A 1 -27.51 -12.05 -17.84
C MET A 1 -26.66 -12.43 -16.66
N SER A 2 -26.03 -13.61 -16.68
CA SER A 2 -25.06 -13.97 -15.65
C SER A 2 -23.73 -13.34 -16.06
N GLU A 3 -23.43 -12.18 -15.49
CA GLU A 3 -22.14 -11.53 -15.68
C GLU A 3 -21.07 -12.47 -15.14
N ASN A 4 -20.29 -13.06 -16.05
CA ASN A 4 -19.04 -13.71 -15.70
C ASN A 4 -18.15 -12.64 -15.07
N LEU A 5 -18.14 -12.57 -13.75
CA LEU A 5 -17.11 -11.85 -13.00
C LEU A 5 -15.79 -12.57 -13.28
N GLU A 6 -15.15 -12.20 -14.40
CA GLU A 6 -13.75 -12.53 -14.63
C GLU A 6 -13.00 -12.15 -13.35
N LYS A 7 -12.28 -13.11 -12.76
CA LYS A 7 -11.43 -12.86 -11.60
C LYS A 7 -10.43 -11.78 -12.00
N GLN A 8 -10.73 -10.53 -11.65
CA GLN A 8 -9.84 -9.42 -11.91
C GLN A 8 -8.52 -9.73 -11.21
N ASN A 9 -7.43 -9.71 -11.99
CA ASN A 9 -6.10 -9.98 -11.46
C ASN A 9 -5.60 -8.73 -10.72
N PHE A 10 -5.93 -8.64 -9.44
CA PHE A 10 -5.44 -7.58 -8.54
C PHE A 10 -3.96 -7.76 -8.15
N GLY A 11 -3.28 -8.82 -8.59
CA GLY A 11 -1.90 -9.14 -8.20
C GLY A 11 -0.85 -8.18 -8.75
N ASN A 12 -1.15 -7.44 -9.82
CA ASN A 12 -0.21 -6.56 -10.51
C ASN A 12 -0.57 -5.07 -10.40
N LEU A 13 -1.47 -4.70 -9.50
CA LEU A 13 -1.78 -3.29 -9.29
C LEU A 13 -0.65 -2.59 -8.53
N PRO A 14 -0.37 -1.31 -8.83
CA PRO A 14 0.57 -0.52 -8.06
C PRO A 14 0.11 -0.44 -6.59
N ILE A 15 1.07 -0.53 -5.68
CA ILE A 15 0.83 -0.33 -4.26
C ILE A 15 0.83 1.17 -4.00
N GLY A 16 -0.26 1.69 -3.42
CA GLY A 16 -0.31 3.06 -2.93
C GLY A 16 0.63 3.25 -1.73
N LYS A 17 1.22 4.43 -1.64
CA LYS A 17 2.18 4.81 -0.59
C LYS A 17 1.61 5.92 0.28
N ASN A 18 2.10 6.02 1.51
CA ASN A 18 1.80 7.14 2.40
C ASN A 18 2.21 8.49 1.81
N GLU A 19 3.30 8.52 1.04
CA GLU A 19 3.80 9.69 0.30
C GLU A 19 2.83 10.18 -0.80
N ASP A 20 1.85 9.36 -1.22
CA ASP A 20 0.84 9.78 -2.20
C ASP A 20 -0.14 10.83 -1.60
N VAL A 21 -0.08 11.06 -0.29
CA VAL A 21 -0.87 12.05 0.44
C VAL A 21 0.05 13.09 1.05
N GLU A 22 -0.22 14.37 0.79
CA GLU A 22 0.57 15.47 1.34
C GLU A 22 0.43 15.56 2.87
N PHE A 23 1.57 15.63 3.56
CA PHE A 23 1.64 15.77 5.00
C PHE A 23 2.07 17.19 5.39
N SER A 24 1.34 17.81 6.32
CA SER A 24 1.63 19.14 6.85
C SER A 24 2.24 19.04 8.25
N GLU A 25 3.56 19.14 8.34
CA GLU A 25 4.28 19.01 9.61
C GLU A 25 3.92 20.09 10.63
N GLU A 26 3.60 21.30 10.17
CA GLU A 26 3.18 22.42 11.03
C GLU A 26 1.81 22.20 11.69
N GLN A 27 0.97 21.37 11.08
CA GLN A 27 -0.37 21.03 11.59
C GLN A 27 -0.40 19.70 12.33
N ALA A 28 0.70 18.95 12.28
CA ALA A 28 0.77 17.60 12.81
C ALA A 28 0.98 17.57 14.32
N ASP A 29 0.15 16.81 15.01
CA ASP A 29 0.34 16.47 16.41
C ASP A 29 1.21 15.19 16.58
N ASP A 30 1.41 14.78 17.84
CA ASP A 30 2.20 13.58 18.13
C ASP A 30 1.54 12.30 17.61
N ALA A 31 0.21 12.26 17.53
CA ALA A 31 -0.51 11.12 16.98
C ALA A 31 -0.31 11.04 15.46
N ASP A 32 -0.31 12.17 14.76
CA ASP A 32 -0.03 12.26 13.33
C ASP A 32 1.39 11.77 13.01
N ARG A 33 2.38 12.16 13.82
CA ARG A 33 3.76 11.66 13.67
C ARG A 33 3.86 10.15 13.86
N VAL A 34 3.12 9.59 14.81
CA VAL A 34 3.08 8.14 15.04
C VAL A 34 2.36 7.43 13.89
N ALA A 35 1.28 8.02 13.36
CA ALA A 35 0.56 7.50 12.22
C ALA A 35 1.45 7.44 10.97
N MET A 36 2.24 8.49 10.71
CA MET A 36 3.21 8.49 9.61
C MET A 36 4.21 7.34 9.69
N LYS A 37 4.83 7.14 10.86
CA LYS A 37 5.79 6.03 11.06
C LYS A 37 5.15 4.67 10.81
N ARG A 38 3.91 4.48 11.28
CA ARG A 38 3.16 3.23 11.06
C ARG A 38 2.81 3.03 9.58
N ALA A 39 2.50 4.11 8.86
CA ALA A 39 2.20 4.05 7.43
C ALA A 39 3.44 3.67 6.63
N GLU A 40 4.59 4.29 6.90
CA GLU A 40 5.88 3.95 6.28
C GLU A 40 6.25 2.47 6.50
N GLU A 41 6.09 1.95 7.72
CA GLU A 41 6.29 0.53 8.03
C GLU A 41 5.30 -0.38 7.29
N ALA A 42 4.05 0.06 7.11
CA ALA A 42 3.05 -0.69 6.38
C ALA A 42 3.39 -0.78 4.89
N ASP A 43 3.84 0.33 4.29
CA ASP A 43 4.26 0.39 2.89
C ASP A 43 5.47 -0.49 2.62
N ALA A 44 6.49 -0.43 3.49
CA ALA A 44 7.66 -1.30 3.41
C ALA A 44 7.26 -2.79 3.44
N ARG A 45 6.31 -3.16 4.31
CA ARG A 45 5.79 -4.54 4.37
C ARG A 45 4.98 -4.90 3.13
N ALA A 46 4.17 -4.00 2.59
CA ALA A 46 3.39 -4.23 1.39
C ALA A 46 4.31 -4.45 0.18
N GLN A 47 5.35 -3.64 0.03
CA GLN A 47 6.34 -3.75 -1.03
C GLN A 47 7.17 -5.04 -0.92
N ALA A 48 7.56 -5.44 0.30
CA ALA A 48 8.24 -6.71 0.52
C ALA A 48 7.34 -7.90 0.15
N LYS A 49 6.06 -7.86 0.53
CA LYS A 49 5.09 -8.93 0.20
C LYS A 49 4.83 -9.02 -1.30
N SER A 50 4.66 -7.90 -2.00
CA SER A 50 4.46 -7.95 -3.47
C SER A 50 5.69 -8.48 -4.18
N THR A 51 6.88 -8.08 -3.75
CA THR A 51 8.15 -8.59 -4.28
C THR A 51 8.27 -10.11 -4.08
N GLN A 52 7.94 -10.61 -2.89
CA GLN A 52 7.93 -12.05 -2.60
C GLN A 52 6.87 -12.81 -3.40
N GLN A 53 5.67 -12.23 -3.59
CA GLN A 53 4.63 -12.82 -4.42
C GLN A 53 5.06 -12.92 -5.89
N ALA A 54 5.70 -11.87 -6.42
CA ALA A 54 6.25 -11.89 -7.77
C ALA A 54 7.33 -12.99 -7.94
N GLN A 55 8.21 -13.16 -6.95
CA GLN A 55 9.22 -14.23 -6.96
C GLN A 55 8.63 -15.64 -6.90
N ARG A 56 7.48 -15.83 -6.25
CA ARG A 56 6.80 -17.13 -6.15
C ARG A 56 6.07 -17.54 -7.42
N LEU A 57 5.79 -16.59 -8.32
CA LEU A 57 5.11 -16.84 -9.60
C LEU A 57 6.08 -17.14 -10.76
N LEU A 58 7.40 -17.05 -10.53
CA LEU A 58 8.47 -17.42 -11.46
C LEU A 58 8.90 -18.87 -11.26
#